data_AF-A0A852P2I3-F1
#
_entry.id   AF-A0A852P2I3-F1
#
_cell.length_a   1.000
_cell.length_b   1.000
_cell.length_c   1.000
_cell.angle_alpha   90.00
_cell.angle_beta   90.00
_cell.angle_gamma   90.00
#
_symmetry.space_group_name_H-M   'P 1'
#
loop_
_entity.id
_entity.type
_entity.pdbx_description
1 polymer ?
#
loop_
_entity_poly.entity_id
_entity_poly.type
_entity_poly.pdbx_seq_one_letter_code
_entity_poly.pdbx_strand_id
1 'polypeptide(L)'
;MNEPYGPEAPRPISSTSSSTMKMFMGLLTLFIVAQTIGTVLFCLYLHMKMDKMEEVLSLNEDYIFLRKVQKCQTAEGQKSTLLDCEKILKGFQNLQCKDGATKEQPKFEMQRGHEHHERSHLTHKNETSVAAEKRQPIAVHLAVKEREKAGSVLEWKETMYAPKSSLISNQEGKLKVKEAGLYYIYSQVSFCTKEVSLAPFTLYIYLHIPKEEDRLLLKGQKTQSTLKSFCELQSIRVGGVFNLREDDMVFVNVTDSTKVKYSHGNTYFGMFKL
;
A
#
# COMPACT_ATOMS: atom_id res chain seq x y z
N MET A 1 47.64 30.04 -81.55
CA MET A 1 46.43 29.33 -82.02
C MET A 1 45.27 29.95 -81.26
N ASN A 2 44.48 30.78 -81.94
CA ASN A 2 43.36 31.52 -81.36
C ASN A 2 42.10 30.64 -81.52
N GLU A 3 41.44 30.29 -80.42
CA GLU A 3 40.06 29.80 -80.46
C GLU A 3 39.11 30.94 -80.04
N PRO A 4 38.03 31.20 -80.80
CA PRO A 4 37.02 32.17 -80.43
C PRO A 4 35.94 31.50 -79.56
N TYR A 5 35.63 32.13 -78.42
CA TYR A 5 34.50 31.76 -77.56
C TYR A 5 33.17 32.07 -78.28
N GLY A 6 32.39 31.04 -78.58
CA GLY A 6 30.98 31.15 -78.99
C GLY A 6 30.03 30.89 -77.80
N PRO A 7 28.84 31.51 -77.72
CA PRO A 7 27.91 31.33 -76.61
C PRO A 7 26.81 30.30 -76.93
N GLU A 8 26.66 29.26 -76.12
CA GLU A 8 25.51 28.32 -76.12
C GLU A 8 25.30 27.77 -74.70
N ALA A 9 24.11 27.49 -74.17
CA ALA A 9 22.70 27.68 -74.50
C ALA A 9 21.92 27.45 -73.17
N PRO A 10 20.62 27.81 -73.03
CA PRO A 10 19.90 27.63 -71.77
C PRO A 10 19.71 26.14 -71.44
N ARG A 11 19.99 25.74 -70.20
CA ARG A 11 19.79 24.36 -69.74
C ARG A 11 18.30 24.01 -69.72
N PRO A 12 17.90 22.80 -70.15
CA PRO A 12 16.51 22.37 -70.10
C PRO A 12 16.09 22.08 -68.65
N ILE A 13 14.96 22.65 -68.24
CA ILE A 13 14.29 22.33 -66.97
C ILE A 13 13.72 20.91 -67.11
N SER A 14 14.19 19.98 -66.29
CA SER A 14 13.72 18.61 -66.28
C SER A 14 12.27 18.54 -65.80
N SER A 15 11.37 18.15 -66.70
CA SER A 15 10.00 17.77 -66.36
C SER A 15 10.01 16.43 -65.62
N THR A 16 9.69 16.43 -64.33
CA THR A 16 9.47 15.22 -63.53
C THR A 16 8.31 14.41 -64.11
N SER A 17 8.51 13.10 -64.30
CA SER A 17 7.55 12.24 -65.01
C SER A 17 6.28 12.00 -64.18
N SER A 18 5.11 12.06 -64.82
CA SER A 18 3.78 11.86 -64.18
C SER A 18 3.67 10.57 -63.34
N SER A 19 4.46 9.53 -63.69
CA SER A 19 4.48 8.25 -62.97
C SER A 19 5.17 8.34 -61.60
N THR A 20 6.28 9.07 -61.50
CA THR A 20 7.00 9.26 -60.22
C THR A 20 6.19 10.10 -59.24
N MET A 21 5.42 11.06 -59.73
CA MET A 21 4.52 11.89 -58.91
C MET A 21 3.36 11.07 -58.30
N LYS A 22 2.79 10.11 -59.05
CA LYS A 22 1.73 9.22 -58.54
C LYS A 22 2.24 8.26 -57.46
N MET A 23 3.43 7.69 -57.65
CA MET A 23 4.06 6.81 -56.66
C MET A 23 4.37 7.55 -55.36
N PHE A 24 4.87 8.79 -55.45
CA PHE A 24 5.12 9.63 -54.29
C PHE A 24 3.84 9.97 -53.52
N MET A 25 2.76 10.33 -54.22
CA MET A 25 1.46 10.61 -53.61
C MET A 25 0.86 9.37 -52.92
N GLY A 26 1.05 8.18 -53.49
CA GLY A 26 0.65 6.92 -52.85
C GLY A 26 1.41 6.66 -51.56
N LEU A 27 2.73 6.84 -51.56
CA LEU A 27 3.58 6.70 -50.37
C LEU A 27 3.22 7.71 -49.28
N LEU A 28 2.96 8.98 -49.65
CA LEU A 28 2.51 10.01 -48.71
C LEU A 28 1.16 9.63 -48.08
N THR A 29 0.23 9.10 -48.87
CA THR A 29 -1.08 8.68 -48.37
C THR A 29 -0.94 7.54 -47.37
N LEU A 30 -0.11 6.53 -47.67
CA LEU A 30 0.16 5.42 -46.76
C LEU A 30 0.82 5.90 -45.46
N PHE A 31 1.76 6.85 -45.54
CA PHE A 31 2.42 7.42 -44.38
C PHE A 31 1.43 8.17 -43.48
N ILE A 32 0.53 8.98 -44.06
CA ILE A 32 -0.52 9.69 -43.32
C ILE A 32 -1.45 8.70 -42.63
N VAL A 33 -1.87 7.63 -43.32
CA VAL A 33 -2.73 6.58 -42.72
C VAL A 33 -2.00 5.89 -41.56
N ALA A 34 -0.74 5.51 -41.73
CA ALA A 34 0.05 4.90 -40.66
C ALA A 34 0.21 5.84 -39.46
N GLN A 35 0.48 7.13 -39.71
CA GLN A 35 0.63 8.14 -38.66
C GLN A 35 -0.68 8.38 -37.90
N THR A 36 -1.82 8.42 -38.59
CA THR A 36 -3.14 8.56 -37.93
C THR A 36 -3.46 7.37 -37.03
N ILE A 37 -3.23 6.14 -37.50
CA ILE A 37 -3.44 4.92 -36.69
C ILE A 37 -2.51 4.91 -35.47
N GLY A 38 -1.22 5.22 -35.67
CA GLY A 38 -0.25 5.30 -34.59
C GLY A 38 -0.63 6.35 -33.54
N THR A 39 -1.12 7.51 -33.99
CA THR A 39 -1.56 8.58 -33.09
C THR A 39 -2.79 8.17 -32.28
N VAL A 40 -3.79 7.53 -32.89
CA VAL A 40 -4.99 7.04 -32.19
C VAL A 40 -4.62 5.99 -31.14
N LEU A 41 -3.78 5.01 -31.48
CA LEU A 41 -3.31 4.00 -30.53
C LEU A 41 -2.51 4.62 -29.38
N PHE A 42 -1.66 5.61 -29.67
CA PHE A 42 -0.92 6.34 -28.65
C PHE A 42 -1.84 7.15 -27.73
N CYS A 43 -2.85 7.82 -28.28
CA CYS A 43 -3.88 8.51 -27.50
C CYS A 43 -4.67 7.57 -26.60
N LEU A 44 -5.08 6.39 -27.09
CA LEU A 44 -5.76 5.37 -26.28
C LEU A 44 -4.85 4.83 -25.17
N TYR A 45 -3.58 4.57 -25.47
CA TYR A 45 -2.59 4.17 -24.48
C TYR A 45 -2.41 5.25 -23.41
N LEU A 46 -2.31 6.52 -23.81
CA LEU A 46 -2.21 7.64 -22.87
C LEU A 46 -3.47 7.76 -22.02
N HIS A 47 -4.67 7.59 -22.59
CA HIS A 47 -5.92 7.58 -21.82
C HIS A 47 -5.94 6.47 -20.78
N MET A 48 -5.67 5.22 -21.15
CA MET A 48 -5.60 4.11 -20.19
C MET A 48 -4.54 4.34 -19.11
N LYS A 49 -3.40 4.94 -19.47
CA LYS A 49 -2.33 5.28 -18.53
C LYS A 49 -2.73 6.45 -17.63
N MET A 50 -3.47 7.43 -18.16
CA MET A 50 -4.03 8.53 -17.38
C MET A 50 -5.08 8.02 -16.39
N ASP A 51 -5.99 7.14 -16.78
CA ASP A 51 -6.99 6.54 -15.89
C ASP A 51 -6.31 5.75 -14.76
N LYS A 52 -5.28 4.96 -15.10
CA LYS A 52 -4.47 4.26 -14.11
C LYS A 52 -3.67 5.22 -13.21
N MET A 53 -3.25 6.36 -13.74
CA MET A 53 -2.61 7.41 -12.92
C MET A 53 -3.62 8.18 -12.08
N GLU A 54 -4.86 8.36 -12.54
CA GLU A 54 -5.97 8.99 -11.82
C GLU A 54 -6.40 8.13 -10.62
N GLU A 55 -6.42 6.79 -10.75
CA GLU A 55 -6.58 5.88 -9.61
C GLU A 55 -5.43 5.97 -8.59
N VAL A 56 -4.20 6.22 -9.05
CA VAL A 56 -3.04 6.43 -8.16
C VAL A 56 -3.05 7.86 -7.56
N LEU A 57 -3.63 8.83 -8.27
CA LEU A 57 -3.77 10.22 -7.83
C LEU A 57 -4.95 10.41 -6.87
N SER A 58 -6.01 9.61 -6.99
CA SER A 58 -7.16 9.62 -6.07
C SER A 58 -6.74 9.16 -4.67
N LEU A 59 -5.78 8.23 -4.58
CA LEU A 59 -5.12 7.86 -3.32
C LEU A 59 -4.23 8.98 -2.76
N ASN A 60 -3.91 10.01 -3.57
CA ASN A 60 -3.02 11.12 -3.25
C ASN A 60 -3.79 12.43 -2.96
N GLU A 61 -5.13 12.48 -3.08
CA GLU A 61 -5.91 13.69 -2.74
C GLU A 61 -5.75 14.09 -1.27
N ASP A 62 -5.74 13.13 -0.35
CA ASP A 62 -5.50 13.37 1.09
C ASP A 62 -4.09 13.92 1.35
N TYR A 63 -3.08 13.44 0.59
CA TYR A 63 -1.71 13.94 0.66
C TYR A 63 -1.59 15.36 0.09
N ILE A 64 -2.30 15.67 -1.00
CA ILE A 64 -2.35 17.02 -1.57
C ILE A 64 -3.07 17.98 -0.62
N PHE A 65 -4.14 17.55 0.03
CA PHE A 65 -4.86 18.34 1.04
C PHE A 65 -3.96 18.68 2.24
N LEU A 66 -3.28 17.69 2.83
CA LEU A 66 -2.32 17.91 3.93
C LEU A 66 -1.17 18.83 3.50
N ARG A 67 -0.66 18.67 2.27
CA ARG A 67 0.39 19.54 1.71
C ARG A 67 -0.10 20.97 1.48
N LYS A 68 -1.37 21.16 1.08
CA LYS A 68 -1.99 22.49 0.96
C LYS A 68 -2.18 23.14 2.33
N VAL A 69 -2.63 22.39 3.34
CA VAL A 69 -2.73 22.87 4.73
C VAL A 69 -1.36 23.29 5.26
N GLN A 70 -0.33 22.46 5.06
CA GLN A 70 1.04 22.77 5.46
C GLN A 70 1.58 24.04 4.77
N LYS A 71 1.29 24.23 3.48
CA LYS A 71 1.66 25.45 2.75
C LYS A 71 0.94 26.69 3.26
N CYS A 72 -0.30 26.58 3.72
CA CYS A 72 -1.02 27.69 4.35
C CYS A 72 -0.51 28.02 5.77
N GLN A 73 0.23 27.11 6.41
CA GLN A 73 0.84 27.32 7.74
C GLN A 73 2.25 27.94 7.65
N THR A 74 2.93 27.89 6.50
CA THR A 74 4.25 28.50 6.30
C THR A 74 4.13 29.95 5.77
N ALA A 75 5.10 30.80 6.13
CA ALA A 75 5.11 32.22 5.76
C ALA A 75 5.16 32.52 4.24
N GLU A 76 5.43 31.52 3.40
CA GLU A 76 5.35 31.60 1.94
C GLU A 76 3.91 31.49 1.39
N GLY A 77 2.98 30.86 2.12
CA GLY A 77 1.61 30.60 1.64
C GLY A 77 0.70 31.83 1.61
N GLN A 78 0.95 32.80 2.50
CA GLN A 78 0.15 34.03 2.61
C GLN A 78 0.27 34.99 1.40
N LYS A 79 1.24 34.77 0.50
CA LYS A 79 1.43 35.60 -0.70
C LYS A 79 0.93 34.94 -1.99
N SER A 80 0.45 33.70 -1.93
CA SER A 80 -0.04 33.00 -3.12
C SER A 80 -1.51 33.33 -3.39
N THR A 81 -1.77 34.14 -4.42
CA THR A 81 -3.12 34.62 -4.81
C THR A 81 -4.07 33.52 -5.30
N LEU A 82 -3.58 32.27 -5.42
CA LEU A 82 -4.30 31.15 -6.01
C LEU A 82 -4.91 30.21 -4.96
N LEU A 83 -4.50 30.30 -3.70
CA LEU A 83 -4.98 29.42 -2.63
C LEU A 83 -5.81 30.22 -1.62
N ASP A 84 -7.10 29.87 -1.49
CA ASP A 84 -7.96 30.35 -0.40
C ASP A 84 -7.60 29.60 0.89
N CYS A 85 -6.50 30.03 1.51
CA CYS A 85 -6.00 29.45 2.75
C CYS A 85 -6.99 29.57 3.89
N GLU A 86 -7.86 30.58 3.89
CA GLU A 86 -8.89 30.75 4.93
C GLU A 86 -9.92 29.61 4.86
N LYS A 87 -10.42 29.31 3.67
CA LYS A 87 -11.38 28.22 3.47
C LYS A 87 -10.78 26.84 3.76
N ILE A 88 -9.52 26.63 3.36
CA ILE A 88 -8.79 25.38 3.61
C ILE A 88 -8.53 25.17 5.11
N LEU A 89 -8.08 26.22 5.82
CA LEU A 89 -7.84 26.15 7.27
C LEU A 89 -9.14 25.99 8.06
N LYS A 90 -10.24 26.65 7.67
CA LYS A 90 -11.57 26.44 8.27
C LYS A 90 -12.08 25.01 8.07
N GLY A 91 -11.91 24.45 6.86
CA GLY A 91 -12.24 23.05 6.58
C GLY A 91 -11.44 22.08 7.45
N PHE A 92 -10.14 22.35 7.64
CA PHE A 92 -9.27 21.57 8.51
C PHE A 92 -9.59 21.75 10.01
N GLN A 93 -9.98 22.95 10.45
CA GLN A 93 -10.42 23.21 11.82
C GLN A 93 -11.75 22.54 12.15
N ASN A 94 -12.67 22.42 11.19
CA ASN A 94 -13.90 21.62 11.39
C ASN A 94 -13.61 20.12 11.56
N LEU A 95 -12.47 19.63 11.05
CA LEU A 95 -12.00 18.26 11.22
C LEU A 95 -11.21 18.06 12.53
N GLN A 96 -10.55 19.11 13.04
CA GLN A 96 -9.94 19.14 14.38
C GLN A 96 -11.00 19.59 15.39
N CYS A 97 -11.75 18.62 15.91
CA CYS A 97 -12.88 18.78 16.83
C CYS A 97 -12.84 19.98 17.78
N LYS A 98 -14.05 20.51 18.01
CA LYS A 98 -14.46 21.42 19.08
C LYS A 98 -14.03 20.90 20.45
N ASP A 99 -12.76 21.05 20.80
CA ASP A 99 -12.26 20.93 22.17
C ASP A 99 -11.47 22.19 22.49
N GLY A 100 -11.92 22.85 23.56
CA GLY A 100 -11.47 24.16 24.00
C GLY A 100 -9.99 24.18 24.34
N ALA A 101 -9.37 25.30 23.98
CA ALA A 101 -7.98 25.62 24.25
C ALA A 101 -7.63 25.53 25.75
N THR A 102 -6.53 24.87 26.08
CA THR A 102 -5.64 25.30 27.17
C THR A 102 -4.21 25.00 26.76
N LYS A 103 -3.33 26.00 26.90
CA LYS A 103 -1.90 25.93 26.58
C LYS A 103 -1.19 25.12 27.66
N GLU A 104 -0.76 23.90 27.34
CA GLU A 104 0.35 23.20 27.98
C GLU A 104 0.96 22.20 26.97
N GLN A 105 2.26 21.90 27.12
CA GLN A 105 3.05 21.10 26.18
C GLN A 105 2.40 19.74 25.83
N PRO A 106 2.63 19.18 24.62
CA PRO A 106 1.93 17.98 24.19
C PRO A 106 2.49 16.75 24.92
N LYS A 107 1.92 16.47 26.08
CA LYS A 107 1.89 15.13 26.65
C LYS A 107 0.86 14.37 25.81
N PHE A 108 1.30 13.44 24.97
CA PHE A 108 0.39 12.53 24.29
C PHE A 108 -0.36 11.73 25.35
N GLU A 109 -1.54 12.21 25.71
CA GLU A 109 -2.44 11.53 26.62
C GLU A 109 -3.12 10.41 25.83
N MET A 110 -2.52 9.21 25.92
CA MET A 110 -3.22 7.98 25.59
C MET A 110 -4.50 7.95 26.41
N GLN A 111 -5.64 7.66 25.77
CA GLN A 111 -6.85 7.24 26.46
C GLN A 111 -6.54 5.99 27.28
N ARG A 112 -6.12 6.19 28.54
CA ARG A 112 -6.25 5.21 29.59
C ARG A 112 -7.74 5.09 29.86
N GLY A 113 -8.29 3.91 29.58
CA GLY A 113 -9.60 3.53 30.11
C GLY A 113 -9.54 3.65 31.63
N HIS A 114 -10.41 4.50 32.18
CA HIS A 114 -10.58 4.69 33.60
C HIS A 114 -10.87 3.36 34.31
N GLU A 115 -10.14 3.11 35.40
CA GLU A 115 -10.55 2.18 36.45
C GLU A 115 -11.89 2.67 37.01
N HIS A 116 -12.94 1.86 36.86
CA HIS A 116 -14.22 2.15 37.48
C HIS A 116 -14.20 1.71 38.94
N HIS A 117 -14.02 2.70 39.81
CA HIS A 117 -14.43 2.65 41.21
C HIS A 117 -15.96 2.58 41.26
N GLU A 118 -16.50 1.62 42.03
CA GLU A 118 -17.92 1.50 42.35
C GLU A 118 -18.50 2.83 42.84
N ARG A 119 -19.64 3.25 42.25
CA ARG A 119 -20.66 3.98 43.01
C ARG A 119 -22.04 3.76 42.41
N SER A 120 -22.84 3.02 43.17
CA SER A 120 -24.28 2.86 43.00
C SER A 120 -24.98 4.20 43.09
N HIS A 121 -25.76 4.58 42.06
CA HIS A 121 -26.95 5.42 42.22
C HIS A 121 -27.96 5.10 41.13
N LEU A 122 -29.08 4.50 41.58
CA LEU A 122 -30.30 4.29 40.83
C LEU A 122 -30.90 5.61 40.35
N THR A 123 -31.30 5.68 39.08
CA THR A 123 -32.51 6.42 38.67
C THR A 123 -33.04 5.83 37.37
N HIS A 124 -34.26 5.30 37.44
CA HIS A 124 -35.03 4.81 36.30
C HIS A 124 -35.36 5.93 35.31
N LYS A 125 -35.15 5.66 34.02
CA LYS A 125 -36.02 6.14 32.94
C LYS A 125 -35.96 5.18 31.76
N ASN A 126 -37.08 4.56 31.47
CA ASN A 126 -37.31 3.71 30.30
C ASN A 126 -37.51 4.60 29.08
N GLU A 127 -36.76 4.38 28.01
CA GLU A 127 -37.23 4.55 26.62
C GLU A 127 -36.23 3.91 25.64
N THR A 128 -36.69 2.78 25.08
CA THR A 128 -36.45 2.24 23.73
C THR A 128 -35.02 2.00 23.23
N SER A 129 -34.71 0.70 23.18
CA SER A 129 -33.62 0.00 22.50
C SER A 129 -33.29 0.49 21.08
N VAL A 130 -32.13 1.12 20.93
CA VAL A 130 -31.00 0.53 20.20
C VAL A 130 -29.76 0.90 21.00
N ALA A 131 -29.45 0.08 22.02
CA ALA A 131 -28.11 0.08 22.58
C ALA A 131 -27.21 -0.47 21.47
N ALA A 132 -26.69 0.42 20.63
CA ALA A 132 -25.47 0.14 19.91
C ALA A 132 -24.40 -0.05 20.98
N GLU A 133 -24.32 -1.26 21.54
CA GLU A 133 -23.12 -1.74 22.21
C GLU A 133 -21.99 -1.40 21.25
N LYS A 134 -21.17 -0.42 21.62
CA LYS A 134 -19.89 -0.18 20.97
C LYS A 134 -19.02 -1.40 21.26
N ARG A 135 -19.32 -2.53 20.61
CA ARG A 135 -18.54 -3.75 20.71
C ARG A 135 -17.15 -3.39 20.22
N GLN A 136 -16.17 -3.56 21.09
CA GLN A 136 -14.79 -3.33 20.72
C GLN A 136 -14.44 -4.29 19.57
N PRO A 137 -13.72 -3.83 18.54
CA PRO A 137 -13.37 -4.69 17.42
C PRO A 137 -12.52 -5.87 17.89
N ILE A 138 -12.84 -7.07 17.42
CA ILE A 138 -12.05 -8.27 17.69
C ILE A 138 -10.90 -8.28 16.68
N ALA A 139 -9.80 -7.64 17.06
CA ALA A 139 -8.64 -7.47 16.20
C ALA A 139 -7.33 -7.55 16.98
N VAL A 140 -6.26 -7.90 16.27
CA VAL A 140 -4.89 -7.81 16.77
C VAL A 140 -3.93 -7.52 15.63
N HIS A 141 -2.89 -6.73 15.91
CA HIS A 141 -1.75 -6.53 15.02
C HIS A 141 -0.46 -6.56 15.85
N LEU A 142 0.40 -7.53 15.54
CA LEU A 142 1.64 -7.76 16.26
C LEU A 142 2.85 -7.56 15.35
N ALA A 143 3.92 -7.02 15.93
CA ALA A 143 5.21 -6.92 15.27
C ALA A 143 6.04 -8.16 15.60
N VAL A 144 6.98 -8.51 14.73
CA VAL A 144 7.89 -9.63 14.99
C VAL A 144 8.73 -9.38 16.26
N LYS A 145 8.95 -10.46 17.01
CA LYS A 145 9.84 -10.50 18.18
C LYS A 145 11.09 -11.29 17.80
N GLU A 146 12.25 -10.67 18.02
CA GLU A 146 13.54 -11.32 17.81
C GLU A 146 13.78 -12.40 18.86
N ARG A 147 14.46 -13.48 18.46
CA ARG A 147 14.78 -14.62 19.32
C ARG A 147 16.24 -14.95 19.24
N GLU A 148 16.78 -15.46 20.34
CA GLU A 148 18.15 -15.96 20.41
C GLU A 148 18.32 -17.28 19.63
N LYS A 149 17.27 -18.10 19.53
CA LYS A 149 17.28 -19.38 18.82
C LYS A 149 16.51 -19.31 17.51
N ALA A 150 17.13 -19.81 16.45
CA ALA A 150 16.48 -20.00 15.16
C ALA A 150 15.35 -21.04 15.28
N GLY A 151 14.20 -20.70 14.70
CA GLY A 151 13.03 -21.58 14.65
C GLY A 151 12.10 -21.14 13.53
N SER A 152 11.37 -22.07 12.96
CA SER A 152 10.58 -21.85 11.74
C SER A 152 9.31 -21.02 12.01
N VAL A 153 8.65 -21.24 13.15
CA VAL A 153 7.51 -20.46 13.64
C VAL A 153 7.96 -19.09 14.16
N LEU A 154 7.39 -18.00 13.66
CA LEU A 154 7.74 -16.65 14.12
C LEU A 154 7.06 -16.30 15.44
N GLU A 155 7.76 -15.54 16.29
CA GLU A 155 7.21 -14.97 17.52
C GLU A 155 6.86 -13.50 17.36
N TRP A 156 5.94 -13.04 18.21
CA TRP A 156 5.31 -11.74 18.08
C TRP A 156 5.30 -10.97 19.40
N LYS A 157 5.37 -9.65 19.29
CA LYS A 157 5.21 -8.70 20.38
C LYS A 157 4.12 -7.70 20.06
N GLU A 158 3.49 -7.18 21.10
CA GLU A 158 2.45 -6.17 20.99
C GLU A 158 2.97 -4.88 20.38
N THR A 159 2.11 -4.23 19.61
CA THR A 159 2.37 -2.91 19.05
C THR A 159 1.61 -1.86 19.86
N MET A 160 2.21 -0.68 20.04
CA MET A 160 1.63 0.38 20.86
C MET A 160 0.46 1.11 20.18
N TYR A 161 0.29 0.95 18.86
CA TYR A 161 -0.65 1.71 18.03
C TYR A 161 -1.84 0.90 17.52
N ALA A 162 -1.86 -0.42 17.71
CA ALA A 162 -2.92 -1.26 17.18
C ALA A 162 -3.85 -1.78 18.28
N PRO A 163 -5.14 -1.96 17.98
CA PRO A 163 -6.07 -2.55 18.92
C PRO A 163 -5.65 -3.99 19.25
N LYS A 164 -5.85 -4.37 20.51
CA LYS A 164 -5.65 -5.72 21.01
C LYS A 164 -6.91 -6.16 21.73
N SER A 165 -7.64 -7.08 21.12
CA SER A 165 -8.78 -7.73 21.77
C SER A 165 -8.31 -8.80 22.76
N SER A 166 -8.94 -8.87 23.93
CA SER A 166 -8.74 -9.97 24.90
C SER A 166 -9.28 -11.32 24.40
N LEU A 167 -10.04 -11.32 23.30
CA LEU A 167 -10.57 -12.50 22.62
C LEU A 167 -9.57 -13.13 21.64
N ILE A 168 -8.40 -12.50 21.44
CA ILE A 168 -7.29 -13.08 20.68
C ILE A 168 -6.05 -13.09 21.58
N SER A 169 -5.48 -14.27 21.83
CA SER A 169 -4.28 -14.43 22.66
C SER A 169 -3.11 -14.96 21.83
N ASN A 170 -1.88 -14.51 22.15
CA ASN A 170 -0.66 -15.01 21.53
C ASN A 170 -0.01 -16.04 22.45
N GLN A 171 0.07 -17.28 21.99
CA GLN A 171 0.68 -18.42 22.69
C GLN A 171 1.84 -18.92 21.84
N GLU A 172 3.08 -18.62 22.25
CA GLU A 172 4.30 -19.08 21.57
C GLU A 172 4.34 -18.78 20.06
N GLY A 173 3.84 -17.61 19.65
CA GLY A 173 3.80 -17.20 18.24
C GLY A 173 2.53 -17.60 17.49
N LYS A 174 1.62 -18.33 18.15
CA LYS A 174 0.31 -18.73 17.61
C LYS A 174 -0.80 -17.84 18.18
N LEU A 175 -1.64 -17.29 17.30
CA LEU A 175 -2.80 -16.49 17.68
C LEU A 175 -4.01 -17.39 17.86
N LYS A 176 -4.47 -17.52 19.10
CA LYS A 176 -5.64 -18.30 19.49
C LYS A 176 -6.87 -17.41 19.59
N VAL A 177 -7.95 -17.77 18.89
CA VAL A 177 -9.23 -17.05 18.95
C VAL A 177 -10.16 -17.67 20.00
N LYS A 178 -10.91 -16.83 20.72
CA LYS A 178 -11.94 -17.27 21.67
C LYS A 178 -13.36 -17.21 21.10
N GLU A 179 -13.55 -16.51 19.99
CA GLU A 179 -14.87 -16.34 19.39
C GLU A 179 -14.86 -16.88 17.97
N ALA A 180 -15.77 -17.81 17.67
CA ALA A 180 -15.90 -18.34 16.32
C ALA A 180 -16.39 -17.28 15.33
N GLY A 181 -16.02 -17.41 14.07
CA GLY A 181 -16.53 -16.57 12.97
C GLY A 181 -15.53 -16.39 11.83
N LEU A 182 -15.86 -15.48 10.92
CA LEU A 182 -15.01 -15.13 9.80
C LEU A 182 -13.95 -14.12 10.23
N TYR A 183 -12.69 -14.43 9.95
CA TYR A 183 -11.55 -13.56 10.23
C TYR A 183 -10.80 -13.26 8.95
N TYR A 184 -10.45 -11.99 8.73
CA TYR A 184 -9.42 -11.63 7.77
C TYR A 184 -8.06 -11.76 8.46
N ILE A 185 -7.23 -12.69 7.99
CA ILE A 185 -5.90 -13.00 8.53
C ILE A 185 -4.86 -12.50 7.54
N TYR A 186 -3.81 -11.82 8.02
CA TYR A 186 -2.78 -11.27 7.17
C TYR A 186 -1.40 -11.28 7.82
N SER A 187 -0.35 -11.42 7.00
CA SER A 187 1.03 -11.26 7.43
C SER A 187 1.87 -10.61 6.34
N GLN A 188 2.87 -9.84 6.78
CA GLN A 188 3.99 -9.47 5.95
C GLN A 188 5.27 -9.96 6.62
N VAL A 189 6.15 -10.57 5.85
CA VAL A 189 7.52 -10.88 6.27
C VAL A 189 8.48 -10.22 5.31
N SER A 190 9.34 -9.36 5.86
CA SER A 190 10.49 -8.85 5.12
C SER A 190 11.73 -9.64 5.49
N PHE A 191 12.52 -10.02 4.51
CA PHE A 191 13.71 -10.82 4.66
C PHE A 191 14.82 -10.30 3.78
N CYS A 192 16.03 -10.75 4.09
CA CYS A 192 17.23 -10.36 3.40
C CYS A 192 18.07 -11.58 3.03
N THR A 193 18.51 -11.60 1.78
CA THR A 193 19.32 -12.67 1.23
C THR A 193 20.69 -12.11 0.86
N LYS A 194 21.75 -12.75 1.37
CA LYS A 194 23.15 -12.40 1.05
C LYS A 194 23.80 -13.41 0.10
N GLU A 195 23.24 -14.61 0.02
CA GLU A 195 23.77 -15.72 -0.79
C GLU A 195 22.71 -16.20 -1.77
N VAL A 196 23.16 -16.66 -2.93
CA VAL A 196 22.28 -17.29 -3.93
C VAL A 196 21.75 -18.59 -3.34
N SER A 197 20.43 -18.67 -3.16
CA SER A 197 19.76 -19.92 -2.82
C SER A 197 18.84 -20.33 -3.96
N LEU A 198 18.97 -21.57 -4.41
CA LEU A 198 18.06 -22.16 -5.41
C LEU A 198 16.65 -22.35 -4.84
N ALA A 199 16.51 -22.45 -3.51
CA ALA A 199 15.22 -22.59 -2.85
C ALA A 199 14.58 -21.21 -2.61
N PRO A 200 13.28 -21.04 -2.91
CA PRO A 200 12.59 -19.78 -2.63
C PRO A 200 12.44 -19.56 -1.13
N PHE A 201 12.52 -18.31 -0.71
CA PHE A 201 12.09 -17.95 0.63
C PHE A 201 10.55 -18.03 0.67
N THR A 202 10.00 -18.77 1.62
CA THR A 202 8.56 -18.97 1.71
C THR A 202 8.01 -18.58 3.07
N LEU A 203 6.91 -17.85 3.05
CA LEU A 203 6.04 -17.54 4.17
C LEU A 203 4.82 -18.46 4.09
N TYR A 204 4.48 -19.09 5.20
CA TYR A 204 3.29 -19.90 5.37
C TYR A 204 2.44 -19.35 6.52
N ILE A 205 1.12 -19.37 6.37
CA ILE A 205 0.17 -19.22 7.47
C ILE A 205 -0.55 -20.55 7.62
N TYR A 206 -0.46 -21.12 8.81
CA TYR A 206 -1.07 -22.40 9.16
C TYR A 206 -2.19 -22.20 10.18
N LEU A 207 -3.16 -23.11 10.13
CA LEU A 207 -4.15 -23.37 11.15
C LEU A 207 -3.70 -24.59 11.96
N HIS A 208 -3.56 -24.39 13.26
CA HIS A 208 -3.31 -25.43 14.24
C HIS A 208 -4.61 -25.77 14.97
N ILE A 209 -5.04 -27.01 14.84
CA ILE A 209 -6.14 -27.59 15.61
C ILE A 209 -5.52 -28.63 16.55
N PRO A 210 -5.75 -28.55 17.88
CA PRO A 210 -5.17 -29.50 18.81
C PRO A 210 -5.48 -30.95 18.39
N LYS A 211 -4.45 -31.80 18.37
CA LYS A 211 -4.52 -33.24 17.99
C LYS A 211 -4.75 -33.52 16.50
N GLU A 212 -4.75 -32.49 15.65
CA GLU A 212 -4.75 -32.64 14.19
C GLU A 212 -3.42 -32.15 13.60
N GLU A 213 -3.17 -32.50 12.33
CA GLU A 213 -2.05 -31.94 11.58
C GLU A 213 -2.30 -30.47 11.24
N ASP A 214 -1.25 -29.66 11.24
CA ASP A 214 -1.32 -28.25 10.89
C ASP A 214 -1.78 -28.08 9.43
N ARG A 215 -2.86 -27.32 9.22
CA ARG A 215 -3.48 -27.12 7.91
C ARG A 215 -2.97 -25.83 7.28
N LEU A 216 -2.45 -25.90 6.05
CA LEU A 216 -2.00 -24.70 5.33
C LEU A 216 -3.20 -23.82 4.95
N LEU A 217 -3.16 -22.54 5.34
CA LEU A 217 -4.15 -21.53 4.95
C LEU A 217 -3.64 -20.67 3.79
N LEU A 218 -2.44 -20.10 3.92
CA LEU A 218 -1.85 -19.21 2.93
C LEU A 218 -0.36 -19.51 2.74
N LYS A 219 0.12 -19.36 1.51
CA LYS A 219 1.53 -19.49 1.15
C LYS A 219 1.92 -18.33 0.24
N GLY A 220 3.01 -17.65 0.57
CA GLY A 220 3.66 -16.67 -0.29
C GLY A 220 5.13 -17.05 -0.46
N GLN A 221 5.64 -17.03 -1.68
CA GLN A 221 7.01 -17.41 -1.98
C GLN A 221 7.68 -16.38 -2.86
N LYS A 222 8.99 -16.21 -2.68
CA LYS A 222 9.80 -15.35 -3.53
C LYS A 222 11.15 -16.01 -3.82
N THR A 223 11.49 -16.08 -5.09
CA THR A 223 12.78 -16.59 -5.53
C THR A 223 13.89 -15.62 -5.14
N GLN A 224 15.01 -16.18 -4.70
CA GLN A 224 16.16 -15.41 -4.26
C GLN A 224 17.06 -15.22 -5.49
N SER A 225 17.07 -14.03 -6.08
CA SER A 225 17.86 -13.73 -7.29
C SER A 225 18.87 -12.64 -6.97
N THR A 226 20.00 -13.00 -6.35
CA THR A 226 21.04 -11.99 -6.14
C THR A 226 22.45 -12.58 -6.15
N LEU A 227 23.26 -12.15 -7.13
CA LEU A 227 24.72 -12.28 -7.19
C LEU A 227 25.44 -11.15 -6.41
N LYS A 228 24.72 -10.38 -5.57
CA LYS A 228 25.25 -9.19 -4.90
C LYS A 228 25.74 -9.55 -3.50
N SER A 229 26.88 -8.97 -3.11
CA SER A 229 27.45 -9.05 -1.76
C SER A 229 26.64 -8.31 -0.68
N PHE A 230 25.59 -7.57 -1.08
CA PHE A 230 24.76 -6.77 -0.19
C PHE A 230 23.38 -7.38 0.01
N CYS A 231 22.89 -7.19 1.23
CA CYS A 231 21.56 -7.54 1.66
C CYS A 231 20.47 -6.90 0.78
N GLU A 232 19.82 -7.69 -0.08
CA GLU A 232 18.66 -7.24 -0.83
C GLU A 232 17.39 -7.42 0.03
N LEU A 233 16.74 -6.31 0.39
CA LEU A 233 15.51 -6.35 1.17
C LEU A 233 14.34 -6.74 0.28
N GLN A 234 13.66 -7.82 0.64
CA GLN A 234 12.46 -8.29 -0.04
C GLN A 234 11.34 -8.52 0.96
N SER A 235 10.08 -8.39 0.51
CA SER A 235 8.91 -8.62 1.35
C SER A 235 7.91 -9.54 0.65
N ILE A 236 7.29 -10.42 1.43
CA ILE A 236 6.14 -11.22 1.03
C ILE A 236 4.96 -10.78 1.91
N ARG A 237 3.83 -10.50 1.28
CA ARG A 237 2.57 -10.16 1.95
C ARG A 237 1.49 -11.13 1.50
N VAL A 238 0.77 -11.71 2.44
CA VAL A 238 -0.38 -12.58 2.19
C VAL A 238 -1.53 -12.19 3.11
N GLY A 239 -2.76 -12.42 2.66
CA GLY A 239 -3.93 -12.27 3.49
C GLY A 239 -5.16 -12.92 2.85
N GLY A 240 -6.15 -13.29 3.68
CA GLY A 240 -7.34 -13.99 3.25
C GLY A 240 -8.36 -14.13 4.37
N VAL A 241 -9.60 -14.45 3.99
CA VAL A 241 -10.71 -14.65 4.93
C VAL A 241 -10.87 -16.13 5.23
N PHE A 242 -10.94 -16.49 6.51
CA PHE A 242 -11.11 -17.86 6.98
C PHE A 242 -12.14 -17.93 8.10
N ASN A 243 -12.94 -18.99 8.11
CA ASN A 243 -13.82 -19.28 9.23
C ASN A 243 -13.03 -20.01 10.32
N LEU A 244 -12.89 -19.39 11.48
CA LEU A 244 -12.22 -19.97 12.64
C LEU A 244 -13.25 -20.39 13.68
N ARG A 245 -13.02 -21.53 14.32
CA ARG A 245 -13.78 -21.99 15.48
C ARG A 245 -13.17 -21.43 16.75
N GLU A 246 -13.93 -21.48 17.84
CA GLU A 246 -13.37 -21.24 19.17
C GLU A 246 -12.15 -22.15 19.39
N ASP A 247 -11.12 -21.59 20.01
CA ASP A 247 -9.85 -22.23 20.31
C ASP A 247 -8.94 -22.59 19.13
N ASP A 248 -9.35 -22.33 17.88
CA ASP A 248 -8.47 -22.45 16.72
C ASP A 248 -7.26 -21.51 16.86
N MET A 249 -6.09 -21.99 16.45
CA MET A 249 -4.84 -21.24 16.51
C MET A 249 -4.26 -21.02 15.12
N VAL A 250 -3.81 -19.82 14.80
CA VAL A 250 -3.12 -19.54 13.53
C VAL A 250 -1.73 -19.00 13.76
N PHE A 251 -0.78 -19.40 12.92
CA PHE A 251 0.62 -19.04 13.11
C PHE A 251 1.35 -18.89 11.78
N VAL A 252 2.44 -18.13 11.79
CA VAL A 252 3.29 -17.92 10.62
C VAL A 252 4.55 -18.76 10.75
N ASN A 253 4.88 -19.43 9.67
CA ASN A 253 6.11 -20.19 9.51
C ASN A 253 6.89 -19.64 8.32
N VAL A 254 8.23 -19.60 8.40
CA VAL A 254 9.11 -19.22 7.30
C VAL A 254 10.19 -20.28 7.07
N THR A 255 10.67 -20.36 5.83
CA THR A 255 11.75 -21.29 5.47
C THR A 255 13.05 -21.05 6.23
N ASP A 256 13.34 -19.80 6.60
CA ASP A 256 14.56 -19.43 7.31
C ASP A 256 14.36 -18.14 8.12
N SER A 257 14.16 -18.26 9.43
CA SER A 257 13.94 -17.09 10.28
C SER A 257 15.19 -16.23 10.47
N THR A 258 16.39 -16.74 10.22
CA THR A 258 17.64 -15.97 10.36
C THR A 258 17.75 -14.83 9.33
N LYS A 259 17.01 -14.96 8.22
CA LYS A 259 16.95 -13.96 7.15
C LYS A 259 15.89 -12.87 7.40
N VAL A 260 15.01 -13.06 8.38
CA VAL A 260 13.91 -12.12 8.65
C VAL A 260 14.44 -10.80 9.21
N LYS A 261 13.81 -9.69 8.81
CA LYS A 261 14.07 -8.37 9.35
C LYS A 261 13.12 -8.07 10.50
N TYR A 262 13.73 -7.84 11.67
CA TYR A 262 13.04 -7.60 12.95
C TYR A 262 12.77 -6.13 13.25
N SER A 263 13.20 -5.22 12.37
CA SER A 263 12.89 -3.80 12.51
C SER A 263 11.38 -3.56 12.42
N HIS A 264 10.90 -2.63 13.23
CA HIS A 264 9.49 -2.30 13.32
C HIS A 264 8.88 -1.95 11.94
N GLY A 265 7.68 -2.45 11.65
CA GLY A 265 6.96 -2.20 10.39
C GLY A 265 7.35 -3.10 9.20
N ASN A 266 8.46 -3.83 9.28
CA ASN A 266 8.90 -4.72 8.19
C ASN A 266 8.22 -6.08 8.22
N THR A 267 8.04 -6.64 9.42
CA THR A 267 7.47 -7.98 9.62
C THR A 267 6.40 -7.92 10.71
N TYR A 268 5.19 -8.35 10.35
CA TYR A 268 4.01 -8.27 11.22
C TYR A 268 3.00 -9.39 10.90
N PHE A 269 2.14 -9.67 11.87
CA PHE A 269 1.06 -10.63 11.77
C PHE A 269 -0.17 -10.09 12.51
N GLY A 270 -1.33 -10.23 11.90
CA GLY A 270 -2.57 -9.76 12.49
C GLY A 270 -3.79 -10.41 11.90
N MET A 271 -4.91 -10.17 12.57
CA MET A 271 -6.23 -10.56 12.09
C MET A 271 -7.31 -9.66 12.70
N PHE A 272 -8.47 -9.64 12.06
CA PHE A 272 -9.69 -9.07 12.65
C PHE A 272 -10.92 -9.88 12.23
N LYS A 273 -11.91 -9.94 13.13
CA LYS A 273 -13.20 -10.56 12.86
C LYS A 273 -14.06 -9.66 11.96
N LEU A 274 -14.75 -10.26 11.01
CA LEU A 274 -15.71 -9.62 10.11
C LEU A 274 -17.12 -9.51 10.71
#